data_AF-A0AAD6YQI5-F1
#
_entry.id   AF-A0AAD6YQI5-F1
#
_cell.length_a   1.000
_cell.length_b   1.000
_cell.length_c   1.000
_cell.angle_alpha   90.00
_cell.angle_beta   90.00
_cell.angle_gamma   90.00
#
_symmetry.space_group_name_H-M   'P 1'
#
loop_
_entity.id
_entity.type
_entity.pdbx_description
1 polymer ?
#
loop_
_entity_poly.entity_id
_entity_poly.type
_entity_poly.pdbx_seq_one_letter_code
_entity_poly.pdbx_strand_id
1 'polypeptide(L)'
;MEPNGRLENCRRHTVQPAGRPTRELSLLQPLATGLSDLRYAQVWKVESEGEEVVARFYDPLYVHDDTQRYDIFKHIDNAVANEMRAYGALADLQGILVPRFIGCFLTMVAAPQGLEGVFPERSVLVILLEFIPGDSLRHLNPTPTRPVCDMHKAAILDAALLAAHLLVLRGVRHSDMAERNIILKERPL
;
A
#
# COMPACT_ATOMS: atom_id res chain seq x y z
N MET A 1 -3.02 11.70 21.59
CA MET A 1 -3.27 10.28 21.87
C MET A 1 -2.41 9.51 20.89
N GLU A 2 -1.37 8.87 21.39
CA GLU A 2 -0.37 8.17 20.59
C GLU A 2 -0.93 6.85 20.04
N PRO A 3 -0.86 6.59 18.73
CA PRO A 3 -1.18 5.29 18.18
C PRO A 3 0.11 4.52 17.86
N ASN A 4 0.83 4.05 18.88
CA ASN A 4 1.90 3.06 18.68
C ASN A 4 1.28 1.66 18.87
N GLY A 5 0.90 1.03 17.76
CA GLY A 5 0.36 -0.33 17.73
C GLY A 5 1.45 -1.36 17.40
N ARG A 6 1.50 -2.47 18.14
CA ARG A 6 2.39 -3.61 17.84
C ARG A 6 1.79 -4.47 16.72
N LEU A 7 2.60 -4.82 15.72
CA LEU A 7 2.20 -5.65 14.57
C LEU A 7 2.65 -7.11 14.67
N GLU A 8 1.75 -8.05 14.39
CA GLU A 8 2.01 -9.49 14.22
C GLU A 8 1.84 -9.91 12.76
N ASN A 9 2.40 -11.01 12.25
CA ASN A 9 2.28 -11.36 10.82
C ASN A 9 1.03 -12.23 10.52
N CYS A 10 0.29 -11.96 9.43
CA CYS A 10 -0.86 -12.78 9.05
C CYS A 10 -0.48 -13.84 8.01
N ARG A 11 -0.49 -15.14 8.39
CA ARG A 11 -0.48 -16.26 7.45
C ARG A 11 -1.83 -16.97 7.51
N ARG A 12 -2.55 -16.97 6.40
CA ARG A 12 -3.78 -17.77 6.28
C ARG A 12 -3.45 -19.25 6.48
N HIS A 13 -4.17 -19.81 7.45
CA HIS A 13 -4.26 -21.22 7.86
C HIS A 13 -3.19 -21.66 8.88
N THR A 14 -3.74 -22.09 10.03
CA THR A 14 -3.10 -22.67 11.22
C THR A 14 -2.54 -21.66 12.23
N VAL A 15 -3.28 -21.48 13.33
CA VAL A 15 -2.77 -20.89 14.57
C VAL A 15 -1.86 -21.91 15.24
N GLN A 16 -0.60 -21.53 15.51
CA GLN A 16 0.06 -21.63 16.82
C GLN A 16 1.48 -21.01 16.80
N PRO A 17 2.00 -20.59 17.97
CA PRO A 17 2.77 -19.35 18.11
C PRO A 17 4.28 -19.57 18.34
N ALA A 18 4.95 -18.43 18.54
CA ALA A 18 6.31 -18.22 19.02
C ALA A 18 7.43 -18.28 17.97
N GLY A 19 7.99 -17.09 17.69
CA GLY A 19 9.32 -16.97 17.08
C GLY A 19 9.44 -16.04 15.88
N ARG A 20 8.47 -15.16 15.59
CA ARG A 20 8.58 -14.24 14.44
C ARG A 20 8.48 -12.77 14.85
N PRO A 21 9.23 -11.86 14.20
CA PRO A 21 9.47 -10.52 14.71
C PRO A 21 8.19 -9.70 14.70
N THR A 22 7.80 -9.22 15.87
CA THR A 22 6.86 -8.11 16.04
C THR A 22 7.55 -6.83 15.54
N ARG A 23 6.83 -6.02 14.79
CA ARG A 23 7.31 -4.70 14.34
C ARG A 23 6.57 -3.59 15.07
N GLU A 24 7.32 -2.60 15.52
CA GLU A 24 6.76 -1.33 15.98
C GLU A 24 6.66 -0.39 14.79
N LEU A 25 5.54 0.34 14.72
CA LEU A 25 5.30 1.37 13.72
C LEU A 25 5.08 2.71 14.40
N SER A 26 5.81 3.72 13.96
CA SER A 26 5.52 5.13 14.29
C SER A 26 4.87 5.79 13.09
N LEU A 27 3.63 6.29 13.24
CA LEU A 27 2.94 6.98 12.15
C LEU A 27 3.63 8.33 11.88
N LEU A 28 4.08 8.54 10.63
CA LEU A 28 4.74 9.78 10.24
C LEU A 28 3.76 10.73 9.55
N GLN A 29 3.19 10.30 8.42
CA GLN A 29 2.25 11.12 7.66
C GLN A 29 1.24 10.27 6.87
N PRO A 30 -0.02 10.72 6.76
CA PRO A 30 -0.98 10.09 5.86
C PRO A 30 -0.57 10.32 4.40
N LEU A 31 -0.53 9.25 3.60
CA LEU A 31 -0.27 9.33 2.15
C LEU A 31 -1.58 9.25 1.34
N ALA A 32 -2.55 8.48 1.84
CA ALA A 32 -3.90 8.46 1.33
C ALA A 32 -4.88 8.04 2.44
N THR A 33 -5.74 8.97 2.85
CA THR A 33 -6.86 8.71 3.75
C THR A 33 -8.15 8.71 2.92
N GLY A 34 -8.93 7.64 3.05
CA GLY A 34 -10.05 7.34 2.17
C GLY A 34 -11.17 8.37 2.28
N LEU A 35 -11.21 9.33 1.35
CA LEU A 35 -12.40 10.13 1.02
C LEU A 35 -12.55 10.39 -0.49
N SER A 36 -11.57 10.03 -1.31
CA SER A 36 -11.70 10.05 -2.77
C SER A 36 -11.29 8.70 -3.36
N ASP A 37 -12.24 8.14 -4.10
CA ASP A 37 -12.18 6.98 -4.98
C ASP A 37 -11.90 5.63 -4.30
N LEU A 38 -12.96 4.94 -3.86
CA LEU A 38 -13.02 3.46 -3.72
C LEU A 38 -11.84 2.79 -2.99
N ARG A 39 -11.24 3.47 -2.01
CA ARG A 39 -10.07 2.95 -1.28
C ARG A 39 -10.50 2.20 -0.02
N TYR A 40 -10.46 0.88 -0.09
CA TYR A 40 -10.65 -0.06 1.03
C TYR A 40 -9.49 -0.09 2.04
N ALA A 41 -8.56 0.85 1.94
CA ALA A 41 -7.37 0.90 2.78
C ALA A 41 -6.88 2.33 3.01
N GLN A 42 -6.38 2.58 4.22
CA GLN A 42 -5.68 3.81 4.56
C GLN A 42 -4.19 3.60 4.34
N VAL A 43 -3.52 4.54 3.66
CA VAL A 43 -2.09 4.45 3.35
C VAL A 43 -1.35 5.52 4.13
N TRP A 44 -0.34 5.10 4.88
CA TRP A 44 0.49 5.94 5.71
C TRP A 44 1.96 5.71 5.40
N LYS A 45 2.75 6.77 5.50
CA LYS A 45 4.18 6.67 5.69
C LYS A 45 4.41 6.44 7.18
N VAL A 46 5.21 5.45 7.51
CA VAL A 46 5.52 5.07 8.88
C VAL A 46 7.01 4.81 9.02
N GLU A 47 7.53 4.92 10.24
CA GLU A 47 8.85 4.41 10.59
C GLU A 47 8.71 2.99 11.14
N SER A 48 9.54 2.05 10.66
CA SER A 48 9.61 0.70 11.18
C SER A 48 11.07 0.24 11.20
N GLU A 49 11.55 -0.18 12.37
CA GLU A 49 12.95 -0.64 12.55
C GLU A 49 14.00 0.40 12.08
N GLY A 50 13.70 1.69 12.25
CA GLY A 50 14.58 2.80 11.85
C GLY A 50 14.52 3.17 10.37
N GLU A 51 13.66 2.52 9.58
CA GLU A 51 13.49 2.79 8.14
C GLU A 51 12.10 3.37 7.85
N GLU A 52 12.03 4.27 6.87
CA GLU A 52 10.76 4.79 6.37
C GLU A 52 10.11 3.78 5.40
N VAL A 53 8.88 3.37 5.71
CA VAL A 53 8.12 2.40 4.92
C VAL A 53 6.69 2.88 4.70
N VAL A 54 5.98 2.24 3.77
CA VAL A 54 4.56 2.48 3.51
C VAL A 54 3.75 1.40 4.21
N ALA A 55 2.83 1.81 5.08
CA ALA A 55 1.84 0.95 5.69
C ALA A 55 0.47 1.16 5.07
N ARG A 56 -0.13 0.08 4.56
CA ARG A 56 -1.48 0.05 4.01
C ARG A 56 -2.38 -0.74 4.94
N PHE A 57 -3.26 -0.04 5.65
CA PHE A 57 -4.19 -0.56 6.65
C PHE A 57 -5.54 -0.91 6.01
N TYR A 58 -5.97 -2.16 6.11
CA TYR A 58 -7.26 -2.65 5.61
C TYR A 58 -8.22 -2.82 6.78
N ASP A 59 -8.89 -1.74 7.14
CA ASP A 59 -9.83 -1.72 8.26
C ASP A 59 -11.27 -1.79 7.74
N PRO A 60 -11.99 -2.89 7.99
CA PRO A 60 -13.38 -3.07 7.55
C PRO A 60 -14.31 -1.95 8.00
N LEU A 61 -14.02 -1.30 9.14
CA LEU A 61 -14.88 -0.27 9.69
C LEU A 61 -14.90 1.01 8.84
N TYR A 62 -13.78 1.32 8.16
CA TYR A 62 -13.66 2.53 7.35
C TYR A 62 -13.92 2.27 5.86
N VAL A 63 -14.50 1.12 5.52
CA VAL A 63 -14.98 0.84 4.17
C VAL A 63 -16.37 1.43 4.01
N HIS A 64 -16.49 2.43 3.14
CA HIS A 64 -17.77 2.97 2.71
C HIS A 64 -18.34 2.11 1.56
N ASP A 65 -19.32 1.26 1.87
CA ASP A 65 -20.19 0.62 0.87
C ASP A 65 -21.61 1.18 1.01
N ASP A 66 -21.90 2.25 0.26
CA ASP A 66 -23.22 2.88 0.23
C ASP A 66 -24.31 1.94 -0.32
N THR A 67 -23.92 0.81 -0.93
CA THR A 67 -24.86 -0.14 -1.53
C THR A 67 -25.20 -1.31 -0.61
N GLN A 68 -24.41 -1.57 0.45
CA GLN A 68 -24.48 -2.75 1.32
C GLN A 68 -24.56 -4.09 0.55
N ARG A 69 -24.10 -4.14 -0.71
CA ARG A 69 -24.27 -5.32 -1.57
C ARG A 69 -23.17 -6.36 -1.35
N TYR A 70 -22.09 -6.01 -0.65
CA TYR A 70 -20.91 -6.86 -0.55
C TYR A 70 -20.53 -7.15 0.91
N ASP A 71 -20.12 -8.38 1.16
CA ASP A 71 -19.41 -8.76 2.39
C ASP A 71 -18.03 -8.09 2.39
N ILE A 72 -17.90 -7.03 3.20
CA ILE A 72 -16.71 -6.19 3.32
C ILE A 72 -15.50 -7.01 3.79
N PHE A 73 -15.70 -7.95 4.72
CA PHE A 73 -14.62 -8.79 5.23
C PHE A 73 -14.08 -9.68 4.12
N LYS A 74 -14.96 -10.36 3.38
CA LYS A 74 -14.58 -11.17 2.22
C LYS A 74 -13.91 -10.33 1.13
N HIS A 75 -14.35 -9.11 0.93
CA HIS A 75 -13.75 -8.21 -0.06
C HIS A 75 -12.31 -7.83 0.32
N ILE A 76 -12.09 -7.39 1.56
CA ILE A 76 -10.75 -7.09 2.09
C ILE A 76 -9.86 -8.32 2.01
N ASP A 77 -10.38 -9.46 2.42
CA ASP A 77 -9.66 -10.73 2.37
C ASP A 77 -9.20 -11.08 0.95
N ASN A 78 -10.05 -10.86 -0.05
CA ASN A 78 -9.67 -11.07 -1.44
C ASN A 78 -8.66 -10.03 -1.93
N ALA A 79 -8.82 -8.76 -1.56
CA ALA A 79 -7.90 -7.69 -1.93
C ALA A 79 -6.48 -7.96 -1.41
N VAL A 80 -6.34 -8.25 -0.10
CA VAL A 80 -5.05 -8.57 0.53
C VAL A 80 -4.43 -9.82 -0.10
N ALA A 81 -5.21 -10.88 -0.30
CA ALA A 81 -4.69 -12.11 -0.90
C ALA A 81 -4.23 -11.92 -2.35
N ASN A 82 -4.96 -11.13 -3.14
CA ASN A 82 -4.57 -10.81 -4.51
C ASN A 82 -3.30 -9.97 -4.56
N GLU A 83 -3.17 -8.98 -3.67
CA GLU A 83 -1.97 -8.14 -3.57
C GLU A 83 -0.74 -8.95 -3.16
N MET A 84 -0.87 -9.82 -2.17
CA MET A 84 0.22 -10.73 -1.76
C MET A 84 0.63 -11.68 -2.90
N ARG A 85 -0.33 -12.24 -3.64
CA ARG A 85 -0.04 -13.09 -4.81
C ARG A 85 0.67 -12.31 -5.91
N ALA A 86 0.23 -11.07 -6.18
CA ALA A 86 0.87 -10.21 -7.16
C ALA A 86 2.33 -9.93 -6.78
N TYR A 87 2.60 -9.51 -5.54
CA TYR A 87 3.98 -9.31 -5.09
C TYR A 87 4.82 -10.58 -5.11
N GLY A 88 4.23 -11.74 -4.80
CA GLY A 88 4.90 -13.04 -4.95
C GLY A 88 5.28 -13.36 -6.40
N ALA A 89 4.39 -13.10 -7.36
CA ALA A 89 4.66 -13.29 -8.79
C ALA A 89 5.66 -12.26 -9.37
N LEU A 90 5.80 -11.11 -8.73
CA LEU A 90 6.68 -10.00 -9.13
C LEU A 90 7.99 -9.96 -8.34
N ALA A 91 8.35 -11.04 -7.65
CA ALA A 91 9.49 -11.07 -6.72
C ALA A 91 10.80 -10.56 -7.34
N ASP A 92 11.05 -10.84 -8.62
CA ASP A 92 12.25 -10.44 -9.35
C ASP A 92 12.23 -8.97 -9.83
N LEU A 93 11.07 -8.31 -9.77
CA LEU A 93 10.91 -6.89 -10.14
C LEU A 93 10.86 -5.95 -8.92
N GLN A 94 10.82 -6.51 -7.71
CA GLN A 94 10.75 -5.75 -6.47
C GLN A 94 12.02 -4.94 -6.22
N GLY A 95 11.85 -3.66 -5.86
CA GLY A 95 12.93 -2.68 -5.69
C GLY A 95 13.51 -2.17 -7.01
N ILE A 96 12.97 -2.60 -8.16
CA ILE A 96 13.39 -2.17 -9.50
C ILE A 96 12.24 -1.47 -10.22
N LEU A 97 11.12 -2.17 -10.42
CA LEU A 97 9.92 -1.66 -11.11
C LEU A 97 8.71 -1.55 -10.21
N VAL A 98 8.65 -2.35 -9.15
CA VAL A 98 7.60 -2.28 -8.12
C VAL A 98 8.25 -2.15 -6.74
N PRO A 99 7.58 -1.54 -5.75
CA PRO A 99 8.13 -1.46 -4.39
C PRO A 99 8.45 -2.85 -3.82
N ARG A 100 9.44 -2.97 -2.93
CA ARG A 100 9.63 -4.22 -2.19
C ARG A 100 8.44 -4.47 -1.24
N PHE A 101 7.97 -5.71 -1.23
CA PHE A 101 6.99 -6.20 -0.29
C PHE A 101 7.70 -6.66 0.99
N ILE A 102 7.48 -5.96 2.09
CA ILE A 102 8.10 -6.25 3.37
C ILE A 102 7.32 -7.36 4.08
N GLY A 103 6.00 -7.29 4.04
CA GLY A 103 5.15 -8.34 4.63
C GLY A 103 3.70 -7.94 4.80
N CYS A 104 2.89 -8.93 5.18
CA CYS A 104 1.52 -8.73 5.64
C CYS A 104 1.43 -9.02 7.13
N PHE A 105 0.79 -8.11 7.86
CA PHE A 105 0.73 -8.08 9.30
C PHE A 105 -0.71 -7.84 9.77
N LEU A 106 -0.93 -8.04 11.05
CA LEU A 106 -2.12 -7.82 11.83
C LEU A 106 -1.72 -6.83 12.93
N THR A 107 -2.47 -5.75 13.05
CA THR A 107 -2.30 -4.77 14.12
C THR A 107 -3.52 -4.76 15.01
N MET A 108 -3.35 -4.38 16.27
CA MET A 108 -4.47 -4.00 17.13
C MET A 108 -4.64 -2.48 17.06
N VAL A 109 -5.84 -2.04 16.67
CA VAL A 109 -6.23 -0.63 16.64
C VAL A 109 -7.28 -0.40 17.71
N ALA A 110 -7.13 0.68 18.48
CA ALA A 110 -8.11 1.11 19.45
C ALA A 110 -9.49 1.33 18.80
N ALA A 111 -10.55 1.08 19.59
CA ALA A 111 -11.91 1.35 19.17
C ALA A 111 -12.09 2.77 18.64
N PRO A 112 -13.01 2.99 17.68
CA PRO A 112 -13.44 4.33 17.33
C PRO A 112 -14.02 5.06 18.55
N GLN A 113 -13.88 6.38 18.55
CA GLN A 113 -14.49 7.22 19.57
C GLN A 113 -15.99 6.92 19.70
N GLY A 114 -16.45 6.68 20.93
CA GLY A 114 -17.84 6.33 21.23
C GLY A 114 -18.18 4.84 21.23
N LEU A 115 -17.25 3.96 20.82
CA LEU A 115 -17.40 2.49 20.92
C LEU A 115 -16.41 1.84 21.89
N GLU A 116 -15.63 2.66 22.60
CA GLU A 116 -14.56 2.27 23.55
C GLU A 116 -15.03 1.29 24.64
N GLY A 117 -16.30 1.39 25.05
CA GLY A 117 -16.89 0.50 26.07
C GLY A 117 -17.50 -0.80 25.54
N VAL A 118 -17.59 -0.98 24.22
CA VAL A 118 -18.23 -2.15 23.60
C VAL A 118 -17.20 -3.14 23.07
N PHE A 119 -16.17 -2.65 22.39
CA PHE A 119 -15.00 -3.44 21.99
C PHE A 119 -13.76 -2.57 22.17
N PRO A 120 -12.79 -2.93 23.05
CA PRO A 120 -11.67 -2.05 23.38
C PRO A 120 -10.67 -1.88 22.22
N GLU A 121 -10.48 -2.94 21.43
CA GLU A 121 -9.56 -2.96 20.30
C GLU A 121 -10.11 -3.86 19.18
N ARG A 122 -9.66 -3.64 17.95
CA ARG A 122 -9.94 -4.50 16.80
C ARG A 122 -8.67 -4.85 16.04
N SER A 123 -8.65 -6.05 15.45
CA SER A 123 -7.55 -6.47 14.60
C SER A 123 -7.72 -5.95 13.17
N VAL A 124 -6.67 -5.38 12.60
CA VAL A 124 -6.65 -4.79 11.26
C VAL A 124 -5.48 -5.37 10.47
N LEU A 125 -5.71 -5.76 9.22
CA LEU A 125 -4.63 -6.22 8.35
C LEU A 125 -3.80 -5.03 7.84
N VAL A 126 -2.49 -5.20 7.79
CA VAL A 126 -1.55 -4.17 7.32
C VAL A 126 -0.58 -4.80 6.33
N ILE A 127 -0.42 -4.20 5.16
CA ILE A 127 0.68 -4.54 4.25
C ILE A 127 1.76 -3.48 4.40
N LEU A 128 3.01 -3.92 4.59
CA LEU A 128 4.19 -3.05 4.59
C LEU A 128 4.92 -3.16 3.26
N LEU A 129 5.22 -2.01 2.68
CA LEU A 129 5.94 -1.86 1.41
C LEU A 129 7.11 -0.89 1.58
N GLU A 130 8.12 -1.01 0.72
CA GLU A 130 9.18 -0.02 0.56
C GLU A 130 8.58 1.37 0.29
N PHE A 131 9.10 2.38 0.98
CA PHE A 131 8.84 3.77 0.63
C PHE A 131 9.70 4.17 -0.58
N ILE A 132 9.07 4.66 -1.64
CA ILE A 132 9.77 5.15 -2.83
C ILE A 132 9.87 6.68 -2.74
N PRO A 133 11.07 7.25 -2.51
CA PRO A 133 11.24 8.70 -2.55
C PRO A 133 11.12 9.17 -4.00
N GLY A 134 10.05 9.90 -4.29
CA GLY A 134 9.75 10.40 -5.62
C GLY A 134 8.39 11.07 -5.71
N ASP A 135 8.11 11.64 -6.88
CA ASP A 135 6.85 12.33 -7.15
C ASP A 135 5.89 11.42 -7.93
N SER A 136 4.61 11.44 -7.56
CA SER A 136 3.58 10.82 -8.40
C SER A 136 3.54 11.51 -9.77
N LEU A 137 3.48 10.72 -10.85
CA LEU A 137 3.38 11.25 -12.21
C LEU A 137 2.19 12.19 -12.38
N ARG A 138 1.10 12.02 -11.60
CA ARG A 138 -0.05 12.94 -11.58
C ARG A 138 0.30 14.39 -11.25
N HIS A 139 1.40 14.63 -10.53
CA HIS A 139 1.87 15.96 -10.16
C HIS A 139 2.85 16.53 -11.18
N LEU A 140 3.21 15.77 -12.21
CA LEU A 140 3.99 16.26 -13.34
C LEU A 140 3.11 17.20 -14.18
N ASN A 141 3.02 18.46 -13.75
CA ASN A 141 2.33 19.49 -14.49
C ASN A 141 3.35 20.31 -15.29
N PRO A 142 3.52 20.07 -16.61
CA PRO A 142 4.47 20.81 -17.42
C PRO A 142 4.04 22.28 -17.54
N THR A 143 4.68 23.15 -16.76
CA THR A 143 4.51 24.59 -16.88
C THR A 143 5.50 25.16 -17.90
N PRO A 144 5.28 26.38 -18.44
CA PRO A 144 6.28 27.07 -19.26
C PRO A 144 7.65 27.23 -18.57
N THR A 145 7.67 27.22 -17.23
CA THR A 145 8.88 27.35 -16.40
C THR A 145 9.52 26.01 -16.02
N ARG A 146 8.81 24.89 -16.19
CA ARG A 146 9.32 23.53 -15.97
C ARG A 146 8.83 22.60 -17.11
N PRO A 147 9.25 22.86 -18.36
CA PRO A 147 8.82 22.06 -19.49
C PRO A 147 9.42 20.66 -19.38
N VAL A 148 8.59 19.64 -19.58
CA VAL A 148 9.06 18.27 -19.81
C VAL A 148 9.27 18.15 -21.32
N CYS A 149 10.53 18.05 -21.76
CA CYS A 149 10.82 17.90 -23.19
C CYS A 149 10.31 16.55 -23.72
N ASP A 150 10.11 16.45 -25.03
CA ASP A 150 9.50 15.27 -25.65
C ASP A 150 10.31 13.99 -25.43
N MET A 151 11.63 14.11 -25.32
CA MET A 151 12.52 13.00 -24.94
C MET A 151 12.17 12.44 -23.55
N HIS A 152 11.93 13.29 -22.56
CA HIS A 152 11.56 12.83 -21.21
C HIS A 152 10.15 12.24 -21.18
N LYS A 153 9.20 12.81 -21.94
CA LYS A 153 7.85 12.23 -22.09
C LYS A 153 7.92 10.84 -22.69
N ALA A 154 8.67 10.67 -23.78
CA ALA A 154 8.88 9.38 -24.42
C ALA A 154 9.52 8.38 -23.44
N ALA A 155 10.56 8.77 -22.72
CA ALA A 155 11.19 7.91 -21.72
C ALA A 155 10.24 7.45 -20.60
N ILE A 156 9.36 8.34 -20.11
CA ILE A 156 8.35 7.98 -19.10
C ILE A 156 7.33 6.99 -19.68
N LEU A 157 6.84 7.24 -20.90
CA LEU A 157 5.87 6.36 -21.56
C LEU A 157 6.48 4.98 -21.86
N ASP A 158 7.70 4.94 -22.38
CA ASP A 158 8.43 3.69 -22.66
C ASP A 158 8.66 2.89 -21.37
N ALA A 159 9.07 3.55 -20.29
CA ALA A 159 9.25 2.91 -18.99
C ALA A 159 7.93 2.35 -18.43
N ALA A 160 6.84 3.12 -18.50
CA ALA A 160 5.52 2.70 -18.04
C ALA A 160 4.97 1.52 -18.86
N LEU A 161 5.15 1.54 -20.19
CA LEU A 161 4.74 0.46 -21.08
C LEU A 161 5.57 -0.81 -20.84
N LEU A 162 6.89 -0.67 -20.70
CA LEU A 162 7.78 -1.78 -20.38
C LEU A 162 7.40 -2.39 -19.03
N ALA A 163 7.13 -1.58 -18.01
CA ALA A 163 6.66 -2.05 -16.71
C ALA A 163 5.35 -2.85 -16.86
N ALA A 164 4.33 -2.28 -17.51
CA ALA A 164 3.06 -2.95 -17.74
C ALA A 164 3.23 -4.32 -18.45
N HIS A 165 4.10 -4.38 -19.46
CA HIS A 165 4.38 -5.62 -20.17
C HIS A 165 5.06 -6.65 -19.26
N LEU A 166 6.04 -6.25 -18.47
CA LEU A 166 6.75 -7.13 -17.53
C LEU A 166 5.84 -7.67 -16.41
N LEU A 167 4.85 -6.89 -15.97
CA LEU A 167 3.82 -7.37 -15.03
C LEU A 167 2.99 -8.49 -15.68
N VAL A 168 2.53 -8.28 -16.91
CA VAL A 168 1.69 -9.25 -17.63
C VAL A 168 2.44 -10.55 -17.92
N LEU A 169 3.73 -10.48 -18.27
CA LEU A 169 4.58 -11.66 -18.46
C LEU A 169 4.71 -12.51 -17.19
N ARG A 170 4.50 -11.92 -16.01
CA ARG A 170 4.48 -12.61 -14.70
C ARG A 170 3.06 -12.99 -14.26
N GLY A 171 2.08 -12.89 -15.15
CA GLY A 171 0.68 -13.22 -14.87
C GLY A 171 -0.04 -12.17 -14.01
N VAL A 172 0.54 -10.99 -13.83
CA VAL A 172 -0.07 -9.90 -13.05
C VAL A 172 -0.66 -8.84 -13.97
N ARG A 173 -1.96 -8.58 -13.83
CA ARG A 173 -2.64 -7.49 -14.52
C ARG A 173 -2.97 -6.38 -13.52
N HIS A 174 -2.22 -5.27 -13.56
CA HIS A 174 -2.43 -4.14 -12.65
C HIS A 174 -3.84 -3.54 -12.74
N SER A 175 -4.44 -3.52 -13.94
CA SER A 175 -5.80 -3.03 -14.22
C SER A 175 -6.07 -1.54 -13.90
N ASP A 176 -5.09 -0.81 -13.37
CA ASP A 176 -5.17 0.60 -13.00
C ASP A 176 -3.81 1.30 -13.19
N MET A 177 -3.24 1.24 -14.39
CA MET A 177 -1.98 1.91 -14.74
C MET A 177 -2.19 3.43 -14.97
N ALA A 178 -2.84 4.09 -14.02
CA ALA A 178 -3.07 5.53 -14.04
C ALA A 178 -1.83 6.29 -13.51
N GLU A 179 -1.71 7.57 -13.89
CA GLU A 179 -0.63 8.48 -13.46
C GLU A 179 -0.45 8.57 -11.93
N ARG A 180 -1.51 8.37 -11.15
CA ARG A 180 -1.44 8.33 -9.68
C ARG A 180 -0.69 7.12 -9.12
N ASN A 181 -0.56 6.04 -9.90
CA ASN A 181 0.09 4.78 -9.50
C ASN A 181 1.50 4.65 -10.08
N ILE A 182 2.03 5.70 -10.73
CA ILE A 182 3.40 5.76 -11.24
C ILE A 182 4.17 6.79 -10.41
N ILE A 183 5.31 6.37 -9.85
CA ILE A 183 6.21 7.24 -9.09
C ILE A 183 7.47 7.49 -9.92
N LEU A 184 7.77 8.76 -10.15
CA LEU A 184 9.00 9.20 -10.79
C LEU A 184 10.08 9.34 -9.73
N LYS A 185 11.14 8.54 -9.86
CA LYS A 185 12.33 8.62 -9.03
C LYS A 185 13.43 9.38 -9.78
N GLU A 186 14.02 10.37 -9.12
CA GLU A 186 15.20 11.03 -9.67
C GLU A 186 16.34 10.01 -9.78
N ARG A 187 17.06 10.01 -10.91
CA ARG A 187 18.30 9.24 -10.97
C ARG A 187 19.32 9.92 -10.05
N PRO A 188 19.96 9.19 -9.13
CA PRO A 188 21.12 9.74 -8.44
C PRO A 188 22.17 10.11 -9.50
N LEU A 189 22.76 11.30 -9.32
CA LEU A 189 23.82 11.85 -10.16
C LEU A 189 25.07 10.95 -10.16
#